data_AF-X0RFQ1-F1
#
_entry.id   AF-X0RFQ1-F1
#
_cell.length_a   1.000
_cell.length_b   1.000
_cell.length_c   1.000
_cell.angle_alpha   90.00
_cell.angle_beta   90.00
_cell.angle_gamma   90.00
#
_symmetry.space_group_name_H-M   'P 1'
#
loop_
_entity.id
_entity.type
_entity.pdbx_description
1 polymer ?
#
loop_
_entity_poly.entity_id
_entity_poly.type
_entity_poly.pdbx_seq_one_letter_code
_entity_poly.pdbx_strand_id
1 'polypeptide(L)'
;MINFSARHPFIKLLYDEQVPKTFRVTMDDIGQQYESTHHEEITESQLFTLNKLITTRVPELISDYLSLDQHYAKTVIIDTDKQNTSYDMVLDQLNSILDFSQKLNIQSQSGVVDKLLASHRYLDDVYKESGMAADNLKLK
;
A
#
# COMPACT_ATOMS: atom_id res chain seq x y z
N MET A 1 14.12 2.98 8.34
CA MET A 1 13.10 2.30 9.15
C MET A 1 12.19 3.35 9.79
N ILE A 2 10.89 3.12 9.78
CA ILE A 2 9.86 4.00 10.30
C ILE A 2 9.63 3.67 11.77
N ASN A 3 9.33 4.69 12.57
CA ASN A 3 8.87 4.51 13.93
C ASN A 3 7.36 4.74 13.98
N PHE A 4 6.60 3.67 14.22
CA PHE A 4 5.16 3.71 14.41
C PHE A 4 4.79 4.28 15.79
N SER A 5 4.94 5.60 15.92
CA SER A 5 4.37 6.30 17.07
C SER A 5 2.85 6.39 16.95
N ALA A 6 2.16 6.58 18.09
CA ALA A 6 0.71 6.83 18.11
C ALA A 6 0.28 8.06 17.28
N ARG A 7 1.22 8.93 16.89
CA ARG A 7 0.97 10.11 16.04
C ARG A 7 1.13 9.82 14.55
N HIS A 8 1.67 8.67 14.17
CA HIS A 8 1.90 8.30 12.78
C HIS A 8 0.55 8.19 12.03
N PRO A 9 0.40 8.79 10.83
CA PRO A 9 -0.87 8.80 10.10
C PRO A 9 -1.48 7.41 9.90
N PHE A 10 -0.64 6.43 9.54
CA PHE A 10 -1.04 5.03 9.42
C PHE A 10 -1.70 4.49 10.69
N ILE A 11 -1.06 4.70 11.85
CA ILE A 11 -1.55 4.22 13.16
C ILE A 11 -2.82 4.94 13.55
N LYS A 12 -2.92 6.25 13.32
CA LYS A 12 -4.15 7.00 13.59
C LYS A 12 -5.34 6.43 12.82
N LEU A 13 -5.17 6.16 11.53
CA LEU A 13 -6.22 5.62 10.66
C LEU A 13 -6.54 4.16 11.00
N LEU A 14 -5.55 3.37 11.43
CA LEU A 14 -5.75 2.00 11.89
C LEU A 14 -6.75 1.91 13.06
N TYR A 15 -6.83 2.94 13.89
CA TYR A 15 -7.76 3.00 15.03
C TYR A 15 -8.97 3.94 14.82
N ASP A 16 -9.14 4.49 13.61
CA ASP A 16 -10.31 5.31 13.31
C ASP A 16 -11.54 4.42 13.05
N GLU A 17 -12.60 4.63 13.82
CA GLU A 17 -13.83 3.84 13.75
C GLU A 17 -14.55 3.96 12.40
N GLN A 18 -14.37 5.08 11.70
CA GLN A 18 -14.96 5.34 10.38
C GLN A 18 -14.33 4.50 9.27
N VAL A 19 -13.08 4.06 9.46
CA VAL A 19 -12.41 3.18 8.50
C VAL A 19 -13.11 1.82 8.50
N PRO A 20 -13.51 1.28 7.33
CA PRO A 20 -14.10 -0.03 7.25
C PRO A 20 -13.24 -1.11 7.92
N LYS A 21 -13.87 -2.02 8.67
CA LYS A 21 -13.16 -3.08 9.39
C LYS A 21 -12.23 -3.89 8.47
N THR A 22 -12.67 -4.19 7.25
CA THR A 22 -11.85 -4.92 6.27
C THR A 22 -10.57 -4.17 5.94
N PHE A 23 -10.62 -2.85 5.73
CA PHE A 23 -9.44 -2.05 5.45
C PHE A 23 -8.49 -2.05 6.65
N ARG A 24 -9.03 -1.89 7.88
CA ARG A 24 -8.22 -1.94 9.10
C ARG A 24 -7.50 -3.27 9.27
N VAL A 25 -8.14 -4.40 8.97
CA VAL A 25 -7.50 -5.72 9.03
C VAL A 25 -6.34 -5.80 8.03
N THR A 26 -6.57 -5.44 6.77
CA THR A 26 -5.50 -5.43 5.76
C THR A 26 -4.37 -4.47 6.12
N MET A 27 -4.70 -3.29 6.68
CA MET A 27 -3.71 -2.34 7.19
C MET A 27 -2.90 -2.94 8.35
N ASP A 28 -3.53 -3.60 9.31
CA ASP A 28 -2.83 -4.25 10.41
C ASP A 28 -1.83 -5.29 9.88
N ASP A 29 -2.28 -6.13 8.93
CA ASP A 29 -1.43 -7.13 8.28
C ASP A 29 -0.23 -6.48 7.56
N ILE A 30 -0.44 -5.36 6.86
CA ILE A 30 0.64 -4.57 6.22
C ILE A 30 1.64 -4.07 7.27
N GLY A 31 1.15 -3.54 8.40
CA GLY A 31 1.98 -3.06 9.49
C GLY A 31 2.84 -4.18 10.09
N GLN A 32 2.25 -5.35 10.31
CA GLN A 32 2.96 -6.52 10.81
C GLN A 32 4.05 -7.01 9.84
N GLN A 33 3.80 -7.00 8.52
CA GLN A 33 4.82 -7.33 7.53
C GLN A 33 5.97 -6.33 7.55
N TYR A 34 5.68 -5.04 7.69
CA TYR A 34 6.71 -4.01 7.81
C TYR A 34 7.60 -4.27 9.03
N GLU A 35 7.01 -4.43 10.21
CA GLU A 35 7.75 -4.66 11.45
C GLU A 35 8.59 -5.95 11.43
N SER A 36 8.10 -6.98 10.73
CA SER A 36 8.78 -8.28 10.60
C SER A 36 9.84 -8.31 9.50
N THR A 37 9.96 -7.27 8.67
CA THR A 37 10.91 -7.23 7.56
C THR A 37 12.34 -7.04 8.08
N HIS A 38 13.28 -7.84 7.57
CA HIS A 38 14.71 -7.64 7.84
C HIS A 38 15.23 -6.51 6.96
N HIS A 39 15.02 -5.27 7.42
CA HIS A 39 15.24 -4.06 6.62
C HIS A 39 16.70 -3.90 6.11
N GLU A 40 17.66 -4.53 6.76
CA GLU A 40 19.07 -4.53 6.37
C GLU A 40 19.37 -5.53 5.22
N GLU A 41 18.48 -6.47 4.98
CA GLU A 41 18.63 -7.56 4.00
C GLU A 41 17.90 -7.28 2.68
N ILE A 42 17.30 -6.09 2.55
CA ILE A 42 16.63 -5.63 1.33
C ILE A 42 17.37 -4.43 0.73
N THR A 43 17.16 -4.19 -0.56
CA THR A 43 17.79 -3.04 -1.23
C THR A 43 17.21 -1.71 -0.74
N GLU A 44 18.00 -0.65 -0.85
CA GLU A 44 17.56 0.72 -0.51
C GLU A 44 16.32 1.14 -1.30
N SER A 45 16.22 0.75 -2.58
CA SER A 45 15.05 1.03 -3.42
C SER A 45 13.78 0.33 -2.91
N GLN A 46 13.89 -0.94 -2.49
CA GLN A 46 12.77 -1.67 -1.90
C GLN A 46 12.37 -1.07 -0.56
N LEU A 47 13.34 -0.73 0.29
CA LEU A 47 13.11 -0.07 1.57
C LEU A 47 12.43 1.29 1.40
N PHE A 48 12.89 2.09 0.43
CA PHE A 48 12.29 3.38 0.10
C PHE A 48 10.83 3.20 -0.34
N THR A 49 10.57 2.24 -1.23
CA THR A 49 9.23 1.94 -1.73
C THR A 49 8.31 1.49 -0.60
N LEU A 50 8.75 0.53 0.20
CA LEU A 50 8.01 0.05 1.37
C LEU A 50 7.68 1.20 2.34
N ASN A 51 8.67 2.06 2.64
CA ASN A 51 8.44 3.21 3.49
C ASN A 51 7.39 4.16 2.90
N LYS A 52 7.47 4.46 1.60
CA LYS A 52 6.50 5.33 0.91
C LYS A 52 5.08 4.78 0.94
N LEU A 53 4.93 3.46 0.77
CA LEU A 53 3.62 2.82 0.85
C LEU A 53 3.00 3.00 2.24
N ILE A 54 3.78 2.77 3.30
CA ILE A 54 3.33 2.88 4.69
C ILE A 54 3.07 4.34 5.12
N THR A 55 3.98 5.26 4.82
CA THR A 55 3.91 6.63 5.35
C THR A 55 2.96 7.53 4.58
N THR A 56 2.72 7.20 3.31
CA THR A 56 2.05 8.11 2.39
C THR A 56 0.89 7.43 1.68
N ARG A 57 1.15 6.35 0.94
CA ARG A 57 0.11 5.79 0.06
C ARG A 57 -1.07 5.20 0.81
N VAL A 58 -0.83 4.38 1.83
CA VAL A 58 -1.92 3.80 2.63
C VAL A 58 -2.75 4.89 3.32
N PRO A 59 -2.14 5.86 4.04
CA PRO A 59 -2.91 6.96 4.62
C PRO A 59 -3.71 7.79 3.62
N GLU A 60 -3.16 8.05 2.43
CA GLU A 60 -3.83 8.77 1.36
C GLU A 60 -5.06 8.01 0.86
N LEU A 61 -4.91 6.73 0.52
CA LEU A 61 -6.02 5.90 0.05
C LEU A 61 -7.21 5.85 1.01
N ILE A 62 -6.91 5.73 2.30
CA ILE A 62 -7.94 5.72 3.34
C ILE A 62 -8.56 7.11 3.50
N SER A 63 -7.77 8.17 3.48
CA SER A 63 -8.28 9.54 3.61
C SER A 63 -9.18 9.92 2.43
N ASP A 64 -8.78 9.56 1.22
CA ASP A 64 -9.56 9.76 0.01
C ASP A 64 -10.89 8.99 0.08
N TYR A 65 -10.85 7.73 0.52
CA TYR A 65 -12.06 6.95 0.75
C TYR A 65 -12.99 7.60 1.78
N LEU A 66 -12.46 8.04 2.92
CA LEU A 66 -13.23 8.67 3.99
C LEU A 66 -13.79 10.05 3.61
N SER A 67 -13.25 10.69 2.58
CA SER A 67 -13.79 11.95 2.05
C SER A 67 -15.08 11.77 1.25
N LEU A 68 -15.39 10.53 0.84
CA LEU A 68 -16.58 10.20 0.08
C LEU A 68 -17.77 9.89 1.00
N ASP A 69 -18.98 10.10 0.48
CA ASP A 69 -20.17 9.55 1.11
C ASP A 69 -20.08 8.01 1.15
N GLN A 70 -20.36 7.42 2.32
CA GLN A 70 -20.17 5.99 2.55
C GLN A 70 -21.08 5.12 1.67
N HIS A 71 -22.30 5.59 1.39
CA HIS A 71 -23.21 4.86 0.53
C HIS A 71 -22.71 4.91 -0.91
N TYR A 72 -22.36 6.11 -1.40
CA TYR A 72 -21.78 6.32 -2.72
C TYR A 72 -20.55 5.42 -2.96
N ALA A 73 -19.59 5.45 -2.03
CA ALA A 73 -18.33 4.73 -2.17
C ALA A 73 -18.49 3.20 -2.26
N LYS A 74 -19.63 2.65 -1.81
CA LYS A 74 -19.93 1.21 -1.79
C LYS A 74 -20.91 0.77 -2.88
N THR A 75 -21.62 1.69 -3.53
CA THR A 75 -22.71 1.31 -4.46
C THR A 75 -22.51 1.86 -5.86
N VAL A 76 -21.76 2.96 -6.02
CA VAL A 76 -21.54 3.56 -7.32
C VAL A 76 -20.32 2.96 -7.98
N ILE A 77 -20.54 2.40 -9.16
CA ILE A 77 -19.48 1.90 -10.04
C ILE A 77 -18.73 3.10 -10.61
N ILE A 78 -17.41 3.16 -10.35
CA ILE A 78 -16.53 4.22 -10.83
C ILE A 78 -15.55 3.71 -11.91
N ASP A 79 -15.33 2.41 -11.98
CA ASP A 79 -14.65 1.73 -13.08
C ASP A 79 -15.66 0.78 -13.74
N THR A 80 -16.20 1.20 -14.88
CA THR A 80 -17.23 0.45 -15.61
C THR A 80 -16.71 -0.82 -16.26
N ASP A 81 -15.42 -0.87 -16.60
CA ASP A 81 -14.82 -2.02 -17.27
C ASP A 81 -14.65 -3.18 -16.28
N LYS A 82 -14.26 -2.86 -15.04
CA LYS A 82 -14.09 -3.84 -13.96
C LYS A 82 -15.32 -4.02 -13.08
N GLN A 83 -16.32 -3.16 -13.23
CA GLN A 83 -17.48 -3.06 -12.33
C GLN A 83 -17.07 -2.81 -10.87
N ASN A 84 -16.06 -1.97 -10.66
CA ASN A 84 -15.54 -1.68 -9.31
C ASN A 84 -16.14 -0.38 -8.76
N THR A 85 -16.44 -0.40 -7.46
CA THR A 85 -16.73 0.79 -6.66
C THR A 85 -15.45 1.40 -6.09
N SER A 86 -15.54 2.59 -5.49
CA SER A 86 -14.40 3.18 -4.77
C SER A 86 -13.93 2.29 -3.62
N TYR A 87 -14.84 1.60 -2.95
CA TYR A 87 -14.51 0.62 -1.92
C TYR A 87 -13.66 -0.52 -2.46
N ASP A 88 -14.06 -1.11 -3.59
CA ASP A 88 -13.35 -2.23 -4.20
C ASP A 88 -11.94 -1.83 -4.64
N MET A 89 -11.82 -0.65 -5.28
CA MET A 89 -10.52 -0.13 -5.71
C MET A 89 -9.55 0.10 -4.55
N VAL A 90 -10.02 0.62 -3.42
CA VAL A 90 -9.19 0.84 -2.23
C VAL A 90 -8.79 -0.50 -1.63
N LEU A 91 -9.72 -1.45 -1.53
CA LEU A 91 -9.42 -2.78 -1.02
C LEU A 91 -8.37 -3.51 -1.87
N ASP A 92 -8.52 -3.46 -3.20
CA ASP A 92 -7.58 -4.06 -4.14
C ASP A 92 -6.19 -3.45 -3.99
N GLN A 93 -6.09 -2.12 -3.87
CA GLN A 93 -4.80 -1.46 -3.66
C GLN A 93 -4.16 -1.82 -2.32
N LEU A 94 -4.94 -1.90 -1.23
CA LEU A 94 -4.43 -2.37 0.06
C LEU A 94 -3.92 -3.82 -0.04
N ASN A 95 -4.64 -4.70 -0.73
CA ASN A 95 -4.21 -6.09 -0.92
C ASN A 95 -2.94 -6.18 -1.77
N SER A 96 -2.79 -5.37 -2.82
CA SER A 96 -1.55 -5.31 -3.60
C SER A 96 -0.35 -4.82 -2.78
N ILE A 97 -0.56 -3.86 -1.87
CA ILE A 97 0.48 -3.40 -0.93
C ILE A 97 0.85 -4.50 0.07
N LEU A 98 -0.13 -5.26 0.55
CA LEU A 98 0.10 -6.40 1.43
C LEU A 98 0.93 -7.48 0.73
N ASP A 99 0.53 -7.89 -0.49
CA ASP A 99 1.25 -8.88 -1.29
C ASP A 99 2.71 -8.46 -1.56
N PHE A 100 2.93 -7.19 -1.92
CA PHE A 100 4.27 -6.63 -2.06
C PHE A 100 5.08 -6.76 -0.75
N SER A 101 4.50 -6.38 0.38
CA SER A 101 5.16 -6.41 1.69
C SER A 101 5.49 -7.84 2.12
N GLN A 102 4.60 -8.80 1.87
CA GLN A 102 4.83 -10.22 2.14
C GLN A 102 5.97 -10.78 1.29
N LYS A 103 5.97 -10.51 -0.03
CA LYS A 103 7.03 -10.94 -0.94
C LYS A 103 8.38 -10.36 -0.54
N LEU A 104 8.42 -9.09 -0.16
CA LEU A 104 9.62 -8.41 0.28
C LEU A 104 10.15 -9.03 1.58
N ASN A 105 9.27 -9.32 2.54
CA ASN A 105 9.64 -9.96 3.79
C ASN A 105 10.23 -11.37 3.56
N ILE A 106 9.58 -12.20 2.72
CA ILE A 106 10.10 -13.52 2.33
C ILE A 106 11.48 -13.40 1.67
N GLN A 107 11.66 -12.41 0.78
CA GLN A 107 12.97 -12.16 0.15
C GLN A 107 14.02 -11.79 1.17
N SER A 108 13.70 -10.88 2.11
CA SER A 108 14.62 -10.47 3.18
C SER A 108 15.13 -11.68 3.96
N GLN A 109 14.21 -12.50 4.49
CA GLN A 109 14.52 -13.70 5.27
C GLN A 109 15.33 -14.77 4.52
N SER A 110 15.28 -14.76 3.18
CA SER A 110 15.99 -15.75 2.36
C SER A 110 17.45 -15.38 2.07
N GLY A 111 17.88 -14.15 2.35
CA GLY A 111 19.23 -13.65 2.05
C GLY A 111 19.58 -13.60 0.56
N VAL A 112 18.62 -13.78 -0.36
CA VAL A 112 18.84 -13.81 -1.81
C VAL A 112 18.85 -12.38 -2.37
N VAL A 113 19.91 -11.64 -2.06
CA VAL A 113 20.16 -10.30 -2.64
C VAL A 113 20.49 -10.38 -4.15
N ASP A 114 21.00 -11.52 -4.63
CA ASP A 114 21.58 -11.64 -5.98
C ASP A 114 20.61 -11.96 -7.14
N LYS A 115 19.30 -12.03 -6.91
CA LYS A 115 18.31 -12.22 -8.01
C LYS A 115 17.55 -10.95 -8.41
N LEU A 116 17.90 -9.81 -7.82
CA LEU A 116 17.15 -8.56 -7.92
C LEU A 116 17.22 -7.83 -9.28
N LEU A 117 18.15 -8.19 -10.17
CA LEU A 117 18.13 -7.73 -11.56
C LEU A 117 16.87 -8.20 -12.32
N ALA A 118 16.26 -9.32 -11.92
CA ALA A 118 14.97 -9.75 -12.46
C ALA A 118 13.77 -9.03 -11.79
N SER A 119 13.96 -8.46 -10.59
CA SER A 119 12.88 -7.81 -9.83
C SER A 119 12.66 -6.35 -10.21
N HIS A 120 13.56 -5.74 -10.99
CA HIS A 120 13.40 -4.37 -11.50
C HIS A 120 12.15 -4.24 -12.39
N ARG A 121 11.77 -5.28 -13.14
CA ARG A 121 10.52 -5.31 -13.91
C ARG A 121 9.29 -5.43 -13.01
N TYR A 122 9.38 -6.20 -11.93
CA TYR A 122 8.28 -6.37 -10.98
C TYR A 122 7.98 -5.09 -10.20
N LEU A 123 9.01 -4.33 -9.81
CA LEU A 123 8.83 -3.02 -9.19
C LEU A 123 8.18 -2.02 -10.15
N ASP A 124 8.54 -2.03 -11.43
CA ASP A 124 7.88 -1.20 -12.45
C ASP A 124 6.40 -1.58 -12.64
N ASP A 125 6.06 -2.86 -12.57
CA ASP A 125 4.69 -3.34 -12.69
C ASP A 125 3.85 -2.97 -11.45
N VAL A 126 4.38 -3.15 -10.24
CA VAL A 126 3.73 -2.70 -8.99
C VAL A 126 3.60 -1.17 -8.96
N TYR A 127 4.59 -0.43 -9.47
CA TYR A 127 4.54 1.03 -9.56
C TYR A 127 3.43 1.52 -10.51
N LYS A 128 3.19 0.80 -11.61
CA LYS A 128 2.09 1.07 -12.55
C LYS A 128 0.73 0.63 -11.99
N GLU A 129 0.66 -0.54 -11.35
CA GLU A 129 -0.58 -1.10 -10.80
C GLU A 129 -1.06 -0.40 -9.53
N SER A 130 -0.14 0.15 -8.72
CA SER A 130 -0.46 0.94 -7.52
C SER A 130 -0.91 2.38 -7.80
N GLY A 131 -0.97 2.78 -9.08
CA GLY A 131 -1.39 4.12 -9.50
C GLY A 131 -0.36 5.23 -9.25
N MET A 132 0.85 4.91 -8.79
CA MET A 132 1.92 5.88 -8.54
C MET A 132 2.50 6.51 -9.83
N ALA A 133 2.14 5.98 -11.00
CA ALA A 133 2.55 6.52 -12.29
C ALA A 133 1.78 7.77 -12.76
N ALA A 134 0.71 8.17 -12.07
CA ALA A 134 -0.24 9.15 -12.59
C ALA A 134 0.00 10.63 -12.22
N ASP A 135 1.16 10.99 -11.63
CA ASP A 135 1.38 12.37 -11.13
C ASP A 135 2.61 13.09 -11.70
N ASN A 136 3.14 12.64 -12.84
CA ASN A 136 4.32 13.28 -13.46
C ASN A 136 4.15 13.72 -14.92
N LEU A 137 2.92 14.00 -15.37
CA LEU A 137 2.69 14.62 -16.69
C LEU A 137 1.47 15.56 -16.65
N LYS A 138 1.68 16.73 -16.05
CA LYS A 138 1.01 18.00 -16.43
C LYS A 138 1.68 19.18 -15.70
N LEU A 139 2.93 19.45 -16.05
CA LEU A 139 3.49 20.79 -15.87
C LEU A 139 3.90 21.33 -17.25
N LYS A 140 2.95 22.12 -17.78
CA LYS A 140 3.01 23.04 -18.94
C LYS A 140 3.05 22.44 -20.34
#